data_AF-A0A919J7N3-F1
#
_entry.id   AF-A0A919J7N3-F1
#
_cell.length_a   1.000
_cell.length_b   1.000
_cell.length_c   1.000
_cell.angle_alpha   90.00
_cell.angle_beta   90.00
_cell.angle_gamma   90.00
#
_symmetry.space_group_name_H-M   'P 1'
#
loop_
_entity.id
_entity.type
_entity.pdbx_description
1 polymer ?
#
loop_
_entity_poly.entity_id
_entity_poly.type
_entity_poly.pdbx_seq_one_letter_code
_entity_poly.pdbx_strand_id
1 'polypeptide(L)'
;MIAHRDGSELYVSNPAPALGETVHVFVRVPAGVRAARIHLRRLSAGEPVFTSAVVDRTERSGDVWWRAEMPVSDPVTPYRFLLRTNLGLRWLTGLGLTAYDVPDSTDFRLVTHPAAEGRTFTAARNRCKPNRMAPPPSMSAARSGVDREHA
;
A
#
# COMPACT_ATOMS: atom_id res chain seq x y z
N MET A 1 -10.94 8.89 -6.37
CA MET A 1 -10.62 8.48 -4.98
C MET A 1 -9.26 9.07 -4.63
N ILE A 2 -9.09 9.66 -3.43
CA ILE A 2 -7.75 10.05 -2.94
C ILE A 2 -6.92 8.77 -2.83
N ALA A 3 -5.76 8.74 -3.45
CA ALA A 3 -4.98 7.52 -3.59
C ALA A 3 -3.56 7.70 -3.03
N HIS A 4 -3.23 6.81 -2.11
CA HIS A 4 -1.90 6.34 -1.81
C HIS A 4 -2.03 4.82 -1.82
N ARG A 5 -1.21 4.12 -2.60
CA ARG A 5 -1.27 2.66 -2.66
C ARG A 5 0.10 2.13 -2.25
N ASP A 6 0.12 1.48 -1.09
CA ASP A 6 1.25 0.73 -0.51
C ASP A 6 2.64 1.39 -0.65
N GLY A 7 3.71 0.64 -0.39
CA GLY A 7 5.08 1.09 -0.54
C GLY A 7 5.60 1.09 -1.98
N SER A 8 4.74 0.96 -3.00
CA SER A 8 5.19 0.91 -4.40
C SER A 8 5.92 2.19 -4.84
N GLU A 9 6.78 2.06 -5.85
CA GLU A 9 7.62 3.15 -6.40
C GLU A 9 6.83 4.37 -6.89
N LEU A 10 5.53 4.21 -7.13
CA LEU A 10 4.65 5.33 -7.50
C LEU A 10 4.35 6.26 -6.32
N TYR A 11 4.43 5.72 -5.09
CA TYR A 11 4.02 6.41 -3.86
C TYR A 11 5.15 6.56 -2.85
N VAL A 12 6.28 5.89 -3.06
CA VAL A 12 7.49 6.05 -2.26
C VAL A 12 8.70 6.14 -3.19
N SER A 13 9.56 7.15 -3.02
CA SER A 13 10.75 7.34 -3.88
C SER A 13 11.75 6.20 -3.80
N ASN A 14 11.84 5.56 -2.63
CA ASN A 14 12.64 4.36 -2.40
C ASN A 14 11.80 3.39 -1.55
N PRO A 15 11.32 2.27 -2.12
CA PRO A 15 10.48 1.31 -1.41
C PRO A 15 11.25 0.46 -0.37
N ALA A 16 12.59 0.45 -0.45
CA ALA A 16 13.47 -0.31 0.44
C ALA A 16 14.64 0.59 0.90
N PRO A 17 14.37 1.65 1.68
CA PRO A 17 15.39 2.59 2.11
C PRO A 17 16.36 1.98 3.12
N ALA A 18 17.55 2.56 3.17
CA ALA A 18 18.47 2.32 4.26
C ALA A 18 18.03 3.07 5.53
N LEU A 19 18.45 2.58 6.70
CA LEU A 19 18.25 3.30 7.95
C LEU A 19 19.03 4.63 7.91
N GLY A 20 18.38 5.72 8.32
CA GLY A 20 18.93 7.08 8.25
C GLY A 20 18.68 7.81 6.93
N GLU A 21 18.12 7.13 5.92
CA GLU A 21 17.70 7.77 4.67
C GLU A 21 16.45 8.63 4.88
N THR A 22 16.27 9.65 4.04
CA THR A 22 15.00 10.36 3.93
C THR A 22 14.36 10.04 2.58
N VAL A 23 13.15 9.49 2.62
CA VAL A 23 12.38 9.19 1.41
C VAL A 23 11.28 10.23 1.19
N HIS A 24 10.77 10.26 -0.03
CA HIS A 24 9.57 11.01 -0.37
C HIS A 24 8.38 10.06 -0.47
N VAL A 25 7.28 10.41 0.20
CA VAL A 25 6.00 9.73 0.09
C VAL A 25 4.98 10.62 -0.59
N PHE A 26 4.15 10.04 -1.45
CA PHE A 26 3.29 10.79 -2.36
C PHE A 26 1.80 10.50 -2.12
N VAL A 27 0.95 11.51 -2.27
CA VAL A 27 -0.52 11.37 -2.23
C VAL A 27 -1.12 11.99 -3.48
N ARG A 28 -1.94 11.23 -4.20
CA ARG A 28 -2.72 11.75 -5.34
C ARG A 28 -4.11 12.18 -4.87
N VAL A 29 -4.44 13.44 -5.11
CA VAL A 29 -5.75 14.04 -4.83
C VAL A 29 -6.47 14.29 -6.17
N PRO A 30 -7.63 13.66 -6.42
CA PRO A 30 -8.39 13.88 -7.65
C PRO A 30 -8.87 15.33 -7.79
N ALA A 31 -9.00 15.82 -9.02
CA ALA A 31 -9.44 17.20 -9.32
C ALA A 31 -10.72 17.65 -8.58
N GLY A 32 -11.67 16.72 -8.35
CA GLY A 32 -12.92 16.99 -7.65
C GLY A 32 -12.79 17.13 -6.12
N VAL A 33 -11.65 16.77 -5.54
CA VAL A 33 -11.36 16.90 -4.12
C VAL A 33 -10.35 18.03 -3.93
N ARG A 34 -10.75 19.09 -3.23
CA ARG A 34 -9.86 20.21 -2.93
C ARG A 34 -9.18 19.95 -1.60
N ALA A 35 -7.90 19.55 -1.63
CA ALA A 35 -7.06 19.49 -0.44
C ALA A 35 -6.36 20.83 -0.22
N ALA A 36 -6.54 21.42 0.96
CA ALA A 36 -5.90 22.68 1.34
C ALA A 36 -4.55 22.46 2.05
N ARG A 37 -4.46 21.38 2.84
CA ARG A 37 -3.22 20.95 3.52
C ARG A 37 -3.22 19.43 3.65
N ILE A 38 -2.03 18.86 3.55
CA ILE A 38 -1.77 17.45 3.81
C ILE A 38 -0.56 17.36 4.74
N HIS A 39 -0.67 16.54 5.79
CA HIS A 39 0.44 16.23 6.68
C HIS A 39 0.68 14.73 6.68
N LEU A 40 1.93 14.32 6.59
CA LEU A 40 2.38 12.99 6.97
C LEU A 40 2.45 12.91 8.49
N ARG A 41 1.81 11.91 9.10
CA ARG A 41 2.05 11.49 10.49
C ARG A 41 2.81 10.17 10.43
N ARG A 42 4.00 10.12 11.03
CA ARG A 42 4.79 8.90 11.22
C ARG A 42 5.01 8.65 12.70
N LEU A 43 5.31 7.42 13.09
CA LEU A 43 5.88 7.15 14.41
C LEU A 43 7.41 7.17 14.33
N SER A 44 8.04 7.84 15.29
CA SER A 44 9.50 7.91 15.47
C SER A 44 9.79 7.56 16.91
N ALA A 45 10.53 6.48 17.18
CA ALA A 45 10.76 6.01 18.55
C ALA A 45 9.45 5.91 19.39
N GLY A 46 8.36 5.47 18.75
CA GLY A 46 7.03 5.35 19.38
C GLY A 46 6.19 6.62 19.42
N GLU A 47 6.76 7.79 19.11
CA GLU A 47 6.07 9.07 19.22
C GLU A 47 5.58 9.60 17.85
N PRO A 48 4.38 10.21 17.77
CA PRO A 48 3.89 10.81 16.53
C PRO A 48 4.70 12.05 16.10
N VAL A 49 5.18 12.04 14.87
CA VAL A 49 5.85 13.17 14.23
C VAL A 49 5.09 13.57 12.97
N PHE A 50 4.87 14.87 12.79
CA PHE A 50 4.16 15.42 11.64
C PHE A 50 5.09 16.19 10.70
N THR A 51 5.00 15.90 9.41
CA THR A 51 5.69 16.63 8.34
C THR A 51 4.66 17.16 7.35
N SER A 52 4.72 18.45 7.02
CA SER A 52 3.85 19.05 6.00
C SER A 52 4.21 18.56 4.61
N ALA A 53 3.20 18.16 3.83
CA ALA A 53 3.37 17.87 2.42
C ALA A 53 3.29 19.15 1.60
N VAL A 54 3.98 19.14 0.46
CA VAL A 54 3.95 20.21 -0.56
C VAL A 54 3.34 19.67 -1.84
N VAL A 55 2.82 20.55 -2.70
CA VAL A 55 2.42 20.16 -4.06
C VAL A 55 3.67 19.77 -4.84
N ASP A 56 3.65 18.58 -5.43
CA ASP A 56 4.72 18.05 -6.27
C ASP A 56 4.47 18.36 -7.75
N ARG A 57 3.28 18.00 -8.23
CA ARG A 57 2.85 18.23 -9.62
C ARG A 57 1.34 18.22 -9.74
N THR A 58 0.84 18.85 -10.80
CA THR A 58 -0.57 18.79 -11.20
C THR A 58 -0.66 18.17 -12.58
N GLU A 59 -1.48 17.13 -12.72
CA GLU A 59 -1.75 16.47 -13.99
C GLU A 59 -2.69 17.31 -14.87
N ARG A 60 -2.68 17.07 -16.19
CA ARG A 60 -3.63 17.71 -17.12
C ARG A 60 -5.10 17.39 -16.80
N SER A 61 -5.34 16.27 -16.14
CA SER A 61 -6.66 15.87 -15.61
C SER A 61 -7.15 16.77 -14.48
N GLY A 62 -6.27 17.59 -13.89
CA GLY A 62 -6.53 18.38 -12.68
C GLY A 62 -6.18 17.66 -11.39
N ASP A 63 -5.73 16.41 -11.45
CA ASP A 63 -5.29 15.67 -10.28
C ASP A 63 -3.99 16.25 -9.72
N VAL A 64 -3.94 16.44 -8.40
CA VAL A 64 -2.80 17.05 -7.71
C VAL A 64 -2.05 16.01 -6.92
N TRP A 65 -0.75 15.88 -7.18
CA TRP A 65 0.16 15.07 -6.41
C TRP A 65 0.82 15.92 -5.32
N TRP A 66 0.78 15.42 -4.10
CA TRP A 66 1.45 15.99 -2.94
C TRP A 66 2.61 15.10 -2.53
N ARG A 67 3.68 15.68 -1.99
CA ARG A 67 4.88 15.00 -1.53
C ARG A 67 5.23 15.44 -0.12
N ALA A 68 5.55 14.49 0.76
CA ALA A 68 6.10 14.76 2.08
C ALA A 68 7.45 14.05 2.26
N GLU A 69 8.34 14.66 3.04
CA GLU A 69 9.60 14.05 3.44
C GLU A 69 9.41 13.16 4.66
N MET A 70 9.98 11.96 4.60
CA MET A 70 9.92 10.98 5.67
C MET A 70 11.32 10.47 6.01
N PRO A 71 11.92 10.96 7.10
CA PRO A 71 13.11 10.36 7.68
C PRO A 71 12.84 8.93 8.16
N VAL A 72 13.71 8.00 7.79
CA VAL A 72 13.61 6.59 8.15
C VAL A 72 14.54 6.29 9.32
N SER A 73 14.06 6.59 10.53
CA SER A 73 14.81 6.39 11.78
C SER A 73 14.65 4.99 12.38
N ASP A 74 13.66 4.24 11.93
CA ASP A 74 13.24 2.96 12.52
C ASP A 74 13.12 1.89 11.43
N PRO A 75 13.47 0.61 11.71
CA PRO A 75 13.41 -0.47 10.72
C PRO A 75 12.02 -0.68 10.10
N VAL A 76 10.98 -0.39 10.88
CA VAL A 76 9.60 -0.31 10.41
C VAL A 76 9.08 1.05 10.81
N THR A 77 8.67 1.85 9.84
CA THR A 77 8.10 3.19 10.05
C THR A 77 6.61 3.15 9.68
N PRO A 78 5.69 3.03 10.66
CA PRO A 78 4.25 3.23 10.44
C PRO A 78 3.94 4.69 10.11
N TYR A 79 3.08 4.92 9.13
CA TYR A 79 2.67 6.27 8.76
C TYR A 79 1.26 6.34 8.15
N ARG A 80 0.65 7.53 8.24
CA ARG A 80 -0.64 7.88 7.65
C ARG A 80 -0.63 9.35 7.21
N PHE A 81 -1.65 9.78 6.48
CA PHE A 81 -1.81 11.19 6.13
C PHE A 81 -3.05 11.80 6.76
N LEU A 82 -2.90 13.03 7.23
CA LEU A 82 -3.99 13.91 7.63
C LEU A 82 -4.27 14.92 6.51
N LEU A 83 -5.47 14.88 5.95
CA LEU A 83 -5.88 15.74 4.85
C LEU A 83 -6.97 16.70 5.32
N ARG A 84 -6.74 18.00 5.13
CA ARG A 84 -7.79 19.01 5.21
C ARG A 84 -8.38 19.22 3.82
N THR A 85 -9.59 18.72 3.60
CA THR A 85 -10.26 18.78 2.30
C THR A 85 -11.57 19.59 2.36
N ASN A 86 -12.17 19.85 1.21
CA ASN A 86 -13.54 20.37 1.11
C ASN A 86 -14.61 19.42 1.69
N LEU A 87 -14.29 18.15 1.92
CA LEU A 87 -15.16 17.18 2.59
C LEU A 87 -14.96 17.18 4.12
N GLY A 88 -14.05 18.01 4.63
CA GLY A 88 -13.61 18.04 6.02
C GLY A 88 -12.26 17.37 6.24
N LEU A 89 -11.94 17.13 7.52
CA LEU A 89 -10.73 16.44 7.93
C LEU A 89 -10.84 14.94 7.63
N ARG A 90 -9.81 14.35 7.02
CA ARG A 90 -9.77 12.94 6.67
C ARG A 90 -8.40 12.33 6.98
N TRP A 91 -8.40 11.12 7.50
CA TRP A 91 -7.21 10.28 7.59
C TRP A 91 -7.15 9.37 6.37
N LEU A 92 -5.97 9.27 5.76
CA LEU A 92 -5.67 8.28 4.74
C LEU A 92 -4.67 7.27 5.34
N THR A 93 -5.12 6.03 5.49
CA THR A 93 -4.35 4.91 6.05
C THR A 93 -4.20 3.79 5.02
N GLY A 94 -3.51 2.70 5.38
CA GLY A 94 -3.38 1.51 4.54
C GLY A 94 -4.71 0.83 4.20
N LEU A 95 -5.76 1.09 5.00
CA LEU A 95 -7.13 0.61 4.75
C LEU A 95 -7.98 1.60 3.94
N GLY A 96 -7.45 2.78 3.61
CA GLY A 96 -8.13 3.80 2.83
C GLY A 96 -8.49 5.05 3.63
N LEU A 97 -9.49 5.79 3.15
CA LEU A 97 -9.87 7.09 3.68
C LEU A 97 -10.95 6.95 4.77
N THR A 98 -10.75 7.62 5.92
CA THR A 98 -11.72 7.65 7.03
C THR A 98 -11.87 9.06 7.60
N ALA A 99 -13.03 9.34 8.21
CA ALA A 99 -13.32 10.60 8.89
C ALA A 99 -12.97 10.59 10.38
N TYR A 100 -12.64 9.42 10.94
CA TYR A 100 -12.39 9.23 12.36
C TYR A 100 -10.95 8.82 12.58
N ASP A 101 -10.44 9.11 13.78
CA ASP A 101 -9.17 8.54 14.18
C ASP A 101 -9.31 7.02 14.36
N VAL A 102 -8.28 6.29 13.95
CA VAL A 102 -8.25 4.83 13.90
C VAL A 102 -6.93 4.33 14.47
N PRO A 103 -6.89 3.10 15.00
CA PRO A 103 -5.66 2.53 15.53
C PRO A 103 -4.53 2.49 14.49
N ASP A 104 -3.29 2.63 15.00
CA ASP A 104 -2.05 2.62 14.21
C ASP A 104 -1.79 1.28 13.51
N SER A 105 -2.51 0.22 13.87
CA SER A 105 -2.51 -1.03 13.12
C SER A 105 -3.01 -0.90 11.68
N THR A 106 -3.74 0.17 11.37
CA THR A 106 -4.28 0.45 10.02
C THR A 106 -3.31 1.25 9.13
N ASP A 107 -2.17 1.69 9.68
CA ASP A 107 -1.21 2.56 8.99
C ASP A 107 -0.48 1.86 7.85
N PHE A 108 -0.02 2.66 6.88
CA PHE A 108 0.98 2.21 5.94
C PHE A 108 2.27 1.89 6.70
N ARG A 109 3.09 0.99 6.14
CA ARG A 109 4.38 0.62 6.73
C ARG A 109 5.47 0.72 5.67
N LEU A 110 6.50 1.52 5.95
CA LEU A 110 7.75 1.46 5.22
C LEU A 110 8.73 0.59 6.01
N VAL A 111 9.39 -0.35 5.33
CA VAL A 111 10.30 -1.32 5.95
C VAL A 111 11.68 -1.15 5.33
N THR A 112 12.69 -0.95 6.17
CA THR A 112 14.07 -0.98 5.72
C THR A 112 14.47 -2.41 5.42
N HIS A 113 15.23 -2.60 4.35
CA HIS A 113 15.91 -3.87 4.13
C HIS A 113 17.36 -3.66 4.59
N PRO A 114 17.94 -4.58 5.39
CA PRO A 114 19.36 -4.51 5.64
C PRO A 114 20.08 -4.49 4.30
N ALA A 115 21.07 -3.62 4.16
CA ALA A 115 21.92 -3.62 2.97
C ALA A 115 22.47 -5.05 2.82
N ALA A 116 22.04 -5.75 1.77
CA ALA A 116 22.55 -7.08 1.51
C ALA A 116 24.06 -6.93 1.30
N GLU A 117 24.84 -7.40 2.26
CA GLU A 117 26.28 -7.49 2.14
C GLU A 117 26.61 -8.41 0.95
N GLY A 118 26.89 -7.78 -0.20
CA GLY A 118 27.45 -8.42 -1.38
C GLY A 118 26.51 -9.30 -2.22
N ARG A 119 25.23 -8.95 -2.44
CA ARG A 119 24.42 -9.60 -3.49
C ARG A 119 23.55 -8.59 -4.25
N THR A 120 23.76 -8.48 -5.56
CA THR A 120 22.86 -7.82 -6.50
C THR A 120 21.53 -8.57 -6.52
N PHE A 121 20.46 -7.96 -6.00
CA PHE A 121 19.10 -8.45 -6.23
C PHE A 121 18.52 -7.71 -7.43
N THR A 122 18.37 -8.41 -8.56
CA THR A 122 17.48 -7.95 -9.63
C THR A 122 16.05 -8.02 -9.08
N ALA A 123 15.32 -6.90 -9.09
CA ALA A 123 13.95 -6.83 -8.59
C ALA A 123 13.09 -7.98 -9.18
N ALA A 124 12.76 -8.95 -8.33
CA ALA A 124 11.80 -9.99 -8.67
C ALA A 124 10.42 -9.33 -8.76
N ARG A 125 9.98 -9.09 -9.99
CA ARG A 125 8.62 -8.63 -10.29
C ARG A 125 7.64 -9.69 -9.77
N ASN A 126 6.91 -9.37 -8.70
CA ASN A 126 5.81 -10.20 -8.19
C ASN A 126 4.73 -10.33 -9.28
N ARG A 127 4.87 -11.32 -10.16
CA ARG A 127 3.84 -11.71 -11.10
C ARG A 127 2.92 -12.68 -10.37
N CYS A 128 1.92 -12.15 -9.68
CA CYS A 128 0.78 -12.94 -9.22
C CYS A 128 0.11 -13.53 -10.47
N LYS A 129 0.26 -14.84 -10.71
CA LYS A 129 -0.49 -15.51 -11.79
C LYS A 129 -1.96 -15.56 -11.39
N PRO A 130 -2.92 -15.26 -12.29
CA PRO A 130 -4.32 -15.48 -11.98
C PRO A 130 -4.58 -16.98 -11.79
N ASN A 131 -5.22 -17.31 -10.67
CA ASN A 131 -5.68 -18.66 -10.37
C ASN A 131 -6.72 -19.08 -11.42
N ARG A 132 -6.36 -20.04 -12.29
CA ARG A 132 -7.31 -20.68 -13.20
C ARG A 132 -7.80 -21.95 -12.52
N MET A 133 -8.99 -21.91 -11.94
CA MET A 133 -9.66 -23.12 -11.44
C MET A 133 -9.79 -24.12 -12.60
N ALA A 134 -9.33 -25.35 -12.38
CA ALA A 134 -9.60 -26.47 -13.28
C ALA A 134 -11.10 -26.84 -13.19
N PRO A 135 -11.75 -27.19 -14.31
CA PRO A 135 -13.10 -27.74 -14.24
C PRO A 135 -13.09 -29.10 -13.52
N PRO A 136 -14.17 -29.47 -12.81
CA PRO A 136 -14.25 -30.75 -12.11
C PRO A 136 -14.25 -31.93 -13.11
N PRO A 137 -13.70 -33.10 -12.72
CA PRO A 137 -13.69 -34.28 -13.58
C PRO A 137 -15.12 -34.80 -13.80
N SER A 138 -15.40 -35.22 -15.04
CA SER A 138 -16.64 -35.90 -15.42
C SER A 138 -16.77 -37.25 -14.72
N MET A 139 -17.86 -37.47 -13.99
CA MET A 139 -18.23 -38.80 -13.48
C MET A 139 -18.56 -39.74 -14.64
N SER A 140 -17.69 -40.74 -14.86
CA SER A 140 -18.00 -41.89 -15.70
C SER A 140 -18.88 -42.85 -14.90
N ALA A 141 -20.07 -43.16 -15.44
CA ALA A 141 -20.99 -44.12 -14.86
C ALA A 141 -20.39 -45.54 -14.90
N ALA A 142 -20.20 -46.14 -13.73
CA ALA A 142 -19.88 -47.56 -13.62
C ALA A 142 -21.07 -48.40 -14.11
N ARG A 143 -20.82 -49.25 -15.10
CA ARG A 143 -21.72 -50.33 -15.53
C ARG A 143 -21.82 -51.35 -14.40
N SER A 144 -23.02 -51.55 -13.87
CA SER A 144 -23.36 -52.70 -13.03
C SER A 144 -23.50 -53.93 -13.91
N GLY A 145 -22.50 -54.82 -13.85
CA GLY A 145 -22.64 -56.21 -14.28
C GLY A 145 -23.13 -57.03 -13.10
N VAL A 146 -24.38 -57.49 -13.18
CA VAL A 146 -24.91 -58.56 -12.32
C VAL A 146 -24.75 -59.84 -13.13
N ASP A 147 -23.95 -60.76 -12.61
CA ASP A 147 -24.04 -62.18 -12.95
C ASP A 147 -24.07 -63.03 -11.68
N ARG A 148 -24.91 -64.07 -11.76
CA ARG A 148 -25.28 -65.11 -10.79
C ARG A 148 -24.03 -65.96 -10.40
N GLU A 149 -23.98 -66.86 -9.42
CA GLU A 149 -24.94 -67.75 -8.76
C GLU A 149 -24.22 -68.51 -7.61
N HIS A 150 -25.00 -69.32 -6.86
CA HIS A 150 -24.63 -70.45 -5.99
C HIS A 150 -24.71 -70.25 -4.46
N ALA A 151 -25.93 -70.46 -3.92
CA ALA A 151 -26.28 -71.67 -3.17
C ALA A 151 -27.80 -71.90 -3.25
#